data_AF-A0A6I3LLD3-F1
#
_entry.id   AF-A0A6I3LLD3-F1
#
_cell.length_a   1.000
_cell.length_b   1.000
_cell.length_c   1.000
_cell.angle_alpha   90.00
_cell.angle_beta   90.00
_cell.angle_gamma   90.00
#
_symmetry.space_group_name_H-M   'P 1'
#
loop_
_entity.id
_entity.type
_entity.pdbx_description
1 polymer ?
#
loop_
_entity_poly.entity_id
_entity_poly.type
_entity_poly.pdbx_seq_one_letter_code
_entity_poly.pdbx_strand_id
1 'polypeptide(L)'
;MKYDYKFNDLSSVSDFIASNRHLPGITPISDLEKTETGYSFNVSELSIQLLEKTEELFLHVIEQQKELDAKEGRIEELESEMSDMAKRLEALEALLTK
;
A
#
# COMPACT_ATOMS: atom_id res chain seq x y z
N MET A 1 -10.53 -19.15 11.18
CA MET A 1 -9.52 -18.44 10.39
C MET A 1 -8.18 -19.06 10.67
N LYS A 2 -7.42 -19.49 9.66
CA LYS A 2 -6.03 -19.90 9.86
C LYS A 2 -5.24 -18.61 10.15
N TYR A 3 -5.08 -18.30 11.44
CA TYR A 3 -4.50 -17.05 11.97
C TYR A 3 -2.99 -16.86 11.69
N ASP A 4 -2.43 -17.58 10.72
CA ASP A 4 -0.99 -17.56 10.39
C ASP A 4 -0.77 -17.49 8.87
N TYR A 5 -1.73 -16.90 8.15
CA TYR A 5 -1.52 -16.57 6.75
C TYR A 5 -0.65 -15.32 6.68
N LYS A 6 0.64 -15.51 6.39
CA LYS A 6 1.54 -14.41 6.05
C LYS A 6 1.16 -13.91 4.66
N PHE A 7 0.58 -12.72 4.62
CA PHE A 7 0.31 -12.00 3.39
C PHE A 7 1.61 -11.63 2.68
N ASN A 8 1.57 -11.57 1.36
CA ASN A 8 2.76 -11.24 0.59
C ASN A 8 3.04 -9.74 0.74
N ASP A 9 4.31 -9.35 0.77
CA ASP A 9 4.63 -7.94 0.65
C ASP A 9 4.29 -7.43 -0.76
N LEU A 10 4.04 -6.13 -0.89
CA LEU A 10 3.65 -5.52 -2.17
C LEU A 10 4.71 -5.67 -3.28
N SER A 11 5.99 -5.82 -2.93
CA SER A 11 7.06 -6.06 -3.91
C SER A 11 6.92 -7.45 -4.51
N SER A 12 6.78 -8.47 -3.67
CA SER A 12 6.54 -9.85 -4.08
C SER A 12 5.28 -9.99 -4.93
N VAL A 13 4.20 -9.29 -4.55
CA VAL A 13 2.95 -9.24 -5.34
C VAL A 13 3.17 -8.59 -6.70
N SER A 14 3.90 -7.47 -6.74
CA SER A 14 4.23 -6.77 -7.99
C SER A 14 5.02 -7.66 -8.95
N ASP A 15 6.05 -8.35 -8.47
CA ASP A 15 6.87 -9.27 -9.26
C ASP A 15 6.06 -10.45 -9.80
N PHE A 16 5.15 -10.98 -8.98
CA PHE A 16 4.23 -12.03 -9.39
C PHE A 16 3.30 -11.55 -10.52
N ILE A 17 2.70 -10.36 -10.39
CA ILE A 17 1.81 -9.79 -11.42
C ILE A 17 2.59 -9.55 -12.72
N ALA A 18 3.83 -9.05 -12.64
CA ALA A 18 4.66 -8.81 -13.82
C ALA A 18 4.90 -10.09 -14.63
N SER A 19 5.13 -11.20 -13.93
CA SER A 19 5.43 -12.50 -14.54
C SER A 19 4.17 -13.25 -15.00
N ASN A 20 3.08 -13.19 -14.22
CA ASN A 20 1.91 -14.06 -14.39
C ASN A 20 0.68 -13.33 -14.94
N ARG A 21 0.68 -11.98 -14.96
CA ARG A 21 -0.43 -11.13 -15.42
C ARG A 21 -1.74 -11.27 -14.61
N HIS A 22 -1.69 -11.89 -13.45
CA HIS A 22 -2.81 -11.98 -12.50
C HIS A 22 -2.31 -11.89 -11.06
N LEU A 23 -3.24 -11.73 -10.11
CA LEU A 23 -2.92 -11.69 -8.69
C LEU A 23 -2.59 -13.08 -8.15
N PRO A 24 -1.65 -13.20 -7.20
CA PRO A 24 -1.38 -14.46 -6.53
C PRO A 24 -2.62 -14.94 -5.77
N GLY A 25 -2.95 -16.22 -5.90
CA GLY A 25 -4.13 -16.84 -5.28
C GLY A 25 -5.47 -16.60 -6.00
N ILE A 26 -5.46 -15.91 -7.14
CA ILE A 26 -6.63 -15.75 -8.01
C ILE A 26 -6.46 -16.62 -9.26
N THR A 27 -7.49 -17.38 -9.62
CA THR A 27 -7.50 -18.16 -10.85
C THR A 27 -7.38 -17.22 -12.07
N PRO A 28 -6.36 -17.39 -12.94
CA PRO A 28 -6.23 -16.55 -14.12
C PRO A 28 -7.35 -16.83 -15.12
N ILE A 29 -7.75 -15.80 -15.85
CA ILE A 29 -8.79 -15.90 -16.89
C ILE A 29 -8.40 -16.93 -17.98
N SER A 30 -7.11 -17.13 -18.24
CA SER A 30 -6.62 -18.12 -19.19
C SER A 30 -7.00 -19.56 -18.83
N ASP A 31 -7.21 -19.83 -17.55
CA ASP A 31 -7.46 -21.18 -17.03
C ASP A 31 -8.97 -21.44 -16.85
N LEU A 32 -9.81 -20.43 -17.11
CA LEU A 32 -11.25 -20.56 -17.07
C LEU A 32 -11.78 -21.21 -18.35
N GLU A 33 -12.73 -22.13 -18.19
CA GLU A 33 -13.39 -22.76 -19.32
C GLU A 33 -14.27 -21.74 -20.05
N LYS A 34 -14.04 -21.58 -21.36
CA LYS A 34 -14.82 -20.67 -22.20
C LYS A 34 -16.02 -21.40 -22.78
N THR A 35 -17.21 -20.83 -22.59
CA THR A 35 -18.48 -21.30 -23.13
C THR A 35 -18.99 -20.37 -24.24
N GLU A 36 -20.07 -20.75 -24.92
CA GLU A 36 -20.69 -19.89 -25.95
C GLU A 36 -21.19 -18.55 -25.40
N THR A 37 -21.49 -18.49 -24.09
CA THR A 37 -22.09 -17.33 -23.42
C THR A 37 -21.12 -16.59 -22.49
N GLY A 38 -19.88 -17.07 -22.30
CA GLY A 38 -18.90 -16.43 -21.43
C GLY A 38 -17.86 -17.40 -20.85
N TYR A 39 -17.62 -17.30 -19.55
CA TYR A 39 -16.71 -18.18 -18.80
C TYR A 39 -17.49 -18.99 -17.76
N SER A 40 -17.15 -20.26 -17.64
CA SER A 40 -17.62 -21.15 -16.59
C SER A 40 -16.61 -21.14 -15.44
N PHE A 41 -17.08 -20.87 -14.22
CA PHE A 41 -16.24 -20.86 -13.02
C PHE A 41 -17.08 -21.18 -11.77
N ASN A 42 -16.40 -21.64 -10.72
CA ASN A 42 -17.03 -21.88 -9.43
C ASN A 42 -17.17 -20.56 -8.65
N VAL A 43 -18.41 -20.09 -8.49
CA VAL A 43 -18.71 -18.83 -7.80
C VAL A 43 -18.27 -18.86 -6.33
N SER A 44 -18.43 -20.00 -5.65
CA SER A 44 -18.03 -20.14 -4.24
C SER A 44 -16.51 -20.07 -4.08
N GLU A 45 -15.77 -20.71 -4.97
CA GLU A 45 -14.30 -20.65 -4.98
C GLU A 45 -13.81 -19.23 -5.27
N LEU A 46 -14.34 -18.59 -6.32
CA LEU A 46 -13.99 -17.20 -6.64
C LEU A 46 -14.31 -16.26 -5.48
N SER A 47 -15.44 -16.46 -4.80
CA SER A 47 -15.83 -15.64 -3.64
C SER A 47 -14.85 -15.78 -2.48
N ILE A 48 -14.32 -16.98 -2.23
CA ILE A 48 -13.29 -17.22 -1.21
C ILE A 48 -11.99 -16.52 -1.61
N GLN A 49 -11.52 -16.68 -2.84
CA GLN A 49 -10.29 -16.02 -3.32
C GLN A 49 -10.40 -14.49 -3.24
N LEU A 50 -11.56 -13.92 -3.59
CA LEU A 50 -11.81 -12.49 -3.49
C LEU A 50 -11.85 -12.00 -2.04
N LEU A 51 -12.44 -12.78 -1.12
CA LEU A 51 -12.44 -12.44 0.31
C LEU A 51 -10.99 -12.38 0.84
N GLU A 52 -10.17 -13.38 0.53
CA GLU A 52 -8.76 -13.40 0.94
C GLU A 52 -7.97 -12.19 0.39
N LYS A 53 -8.15 -11.85 -0.89
CA LYS A 53 -7.51 -10.64 -1.48
C LYS A 53 -8.05 -9.34 -0.87
N THR A 54 -9.32 -9.30 -0.47
CA THR A 54 -9.92 -8.13 0.17
C THR A 54 -9.32 -7.93 1.56
N GLU A 55 -9.15 -9.00 2.35
CA GLU A 55 -8.47 -8.95 3.65
C GLU A 55 -7.02 -8.48 3.50
N GLU A 56 -6.27 -9.03 2.53
CA GLU A 56 -4.90 -8.59 2.20
C GLU A 56 -4.84 -7.10 1.84
N LEU A 57 -5.77 -6.62 1.02
CA LEU A 57 -5.86 -5.21 0.64
C LEU A 57 -6.10 -4.32 1.86
N PHE A 58 -7.04 -4.68 2.76
CA PHE A 58 -7.28 -3.89 3.97
C PHE A 58 -6.05 -3.80 4.87
N LEU A 59 -5.27 -4.88 4.98
CA LEU A 59 -4.03 -4.87 5.76
C LEU A 59 -2.99 -3.93 5.16
N HIS A 60 -2.76 -4.00 3.84
CA HIS A 60 -1.86 -3.07 3.16
C HIS A 60 -2.31 -1.61 3.28
N VAL A 61 -3.62 -1.35 3.19
CA VAL A 61 -4.17 0.01 3.38
C VAL A 61 -3.93 0.52 4.81
N ILE A 62 -4.11 -0.33 5.82
CA ILE A 62 -3.82 0.03 7.22
C ILE A 62 -2.32 0.31 7.41
N GLU A 63 -1.45 -0.49 6.82
CA GLU A 63 -0.01 -0.29 6.88
C GLU A 63 0.40 1.01 6.18
N GLN A 64 -0.11 1.27 4.98
CA GLN A 64 0.11 2.51 4.25
C GLN A 64 -0.39 3.74 5.02
N GLN A 65 -1.54 3.65 5.70
CA GLN A 65 -2.03 4.74 6.53
C GLN A 65 -1.06 5.05 7.68
N LYS A 66 -0.51 4.01 8.34
CA LYS A 66 0.49 4.21 9.41
C LYS A 66 1.76 4.89 8.88
N GLU A 67 2.22 4.50 7.68
CA GLU A 67 3.36 5.16 7.05
C GLU A 67 3.08 6.62 6.71
N LEU A 68 1.87 6.93 6.22
CA LEU A 68 1.43 8.29 5.93
C LEU A 68 1.40 9.13 7.21
N ASP A 69 0.78 8.63 8.28
CA ASP A 69 0.71 9.32 9.57
C ASP A 69 2.11 9.61 10.13
N ALA A 70 3.04 8.65 10.01
CA ALA A 70 4.43 8.82 10.44
C ALA A 70 5.18 9.86 9.58
N LYS A 71 4.94 9.88 8.27
CA LYS A 71 5.52 10.88 7.37
C LYS A 71 4.99 12.28 7.66
N GLU A 72 3.69 12.42 7.92
CA GLU A 72 3.06 13.69 8.28
C GLU A 72 3.67 14.26 9.58
N GLY A 73 3.80 13.43 10.62
CA GLY A 73 4.45 13.86 11.86
C GLY A 73 5.90 14.30 11.66
N ARG A 74 6.64 13.66 10.74
CA ARG A 74 8.00 14.09 10.38
C ARG A 74 8.02 15.40 9.61
N ILE A 75 7.03 15.66 8.77
CA ILE A 75 6.89 16.94 8.05
C ILE A 75 6.63 18.06 9.06
N GLU A 76 5.68 17.89 9.98
CA GLU A 76 5.39 18.88 11.02
C GLU A 76 6.62 19.21 11.88
N GLU A 77 7.41 18.20 12.25
CA GLU A 77 8.67 18.37 12.98
C GLU A 77 9.69 19.20 12.18
N LEU A 78 9.90 18.86 10.91
CA LEU A 78 10.83 19.57 10.02
C LEU A 78 10.38 21.02 9.77
N GLU A 79 9.08 21.26 9.59
CA GLU A 79 8.52 22.61 9.44
C GLU A 79 8.74 23.46 10.70
N SER A 80 8.61 22.86 11.89
CA SER A 80 8.90 23.52 13.16
C SER A 80 10.38 23.89 13.28
N GLU A 81 11.28 22.95 12.97
CA GLU A 81 12.74 23.19 12.98
C GLU A 81 13.14 24.28 11.97
N MET A 82 12.55 24.28 10.77
CA MET A 82 12.78 25.32 9.77
C MET A 82 12.31 26.69 10.25
N SER A 83 11.15 26.77 10.92
CA SER A 83 10.63 28.01 11.50
C SER A 83 11.55 28.57 12.60
N ASP A 84 12.06 27.72 13.48
CA ASP A 84 13.03 28.14 14.51
C ASP A 84 14.35 28.62 13.89
N MET A 85 14.86 27.87 12.91
CA MET A 85 16.09 28.25 12.20
C MET A 85 15.93 29.59 11.47
N ALA A 86 14.78 29.85 10.85
CA ALA A 86 14.48 31.12 10.20
C ALA A 86 14.51 32.30 11.18
N LYS A 87 13.91 32.15 12.38
CA LYS A 87 13.95 33.19 13.44
C LYS A 87 15.37 33.45 13.92
N ARG A 88 16.18 32.39 14.07
CA ARG A 88 17.58 32.51 14.48
C ARG A 88 18.42 33.24 13.43
N LEU A 89 18.16 33.01 12.15
CA LEU A 89 18.81 33.74 11.05
C LEU A 89 18.43 35.23 11.08
N GLU A 90 17.14 35.55 11.22
CA GLU A 90 16.66 36.93 11.32
C GLU A 90 17.33 37.68 12.50
N ALA A 91 17.44 37.03 13.66
CA ALA A 91 18.11 37.59 14.83
C ALA A 91 19.60 37.87 14.59
N LEU A 92 20.30 37.00 13.85
CA LEU A 92 21.71 37.19 13.50
C LEU A 92 21.88 38.32 12.48
N GLU A 93 21.01 38.40 11.48
CA GLU A 93 21.02 39.49 10.48
C GLU A 93 20.81 40.87 11.13
N ALA A 94 19.89 40.95 12.11
CA ALA A 94 19.66 42.17 12.89
C ALA A 94 20.88 42.60 13.72
N LEU A 95 21.73 41.67 14.15
CA LEU A 95 22.97 41.98 14.89
C LEU A 95 24.10 42.45 13.96
N LEU A 96 24.15 41.97 12.71
CA LEU A 96 25.19 42.33 11.74
C LEU A 96 24.94 43.67 11.04
N THR A 97 23.69 44.14 11.06
CA THR A 97 23.27 45.42 10.46
C THR A 97 23.35 46.61 11.42
N LYS A 98 23.85 46.39 12.64
CA LYS A 98 23.98 47.38 13.72
C LYS A 98 25.42 47.77 13.94
#